data_AF-A0A2A4XMN6-F1
#
_entry.id   AF-A0A2A4XMN6-F1
#
_cell.length_a   1.000
_cell.length_b   1.000
_cell.length_c   1.000
_cell.angle_alpha   90.00
_cell.angle_beta   90.00
_cell.angle_gamma   90.00
#
_symmetry.space_group_name_H-M   'P 1'
#
loop_
_entity.id
_entity.type
_entity.pdbx_description
1 polymer ?
#
loop_
_entity_poly.entity_id
_entity_poly.type
_entity_poly.pdbx_seq_one_letter_code
_entity_poly.pdbx_strand_id
1 'polypeptide(L)'
;MLLVMSAAVQAFDPHDISGATGTPMFEGRMQGCFSEAMVGMDSVINARLGVPAEHALDLAEREATMDEVLSGVPTFDEPLLSTILTAYLWEGSPHGYAIKVFYECAASKTLMVERSDFLP
;
A
#
# COMPACT_ATOMS: atom_id res chain seq x y z
N MET A 1 -11.71 -30.29 11.79
CA MET A 1 -12.02 -29.95 10.39
C MET A 1 -11.65 -28.49 10.21
N LEU A 2 -10.41 -28.21 9.78
CA LEU A 2 -9.93 -26.84 9.56
C LEU A 2 -10.40 -26.36 8.19
N LEU A 3 -11.13 -25.24 8.17
CA LEU A 3 -11.49 -24.51 6.95
C LEU A 3 -10.32 -23.59 6.59
N VAL A 4 -9.59 -23.96 5.54
CA VAL A 4 -8.59 -23.10 4.92
C VAL A 4 -9.36 -22.05 4.10
N MET A 5 -9.35 -20.79 4.57
CA MET A 5 -9.84 -19.67 3.78
C MET A 5 -8.73 -19.25 2.83
N SER A 6 -8.85 -19.66 1.56
CA SER A 6 -7.99 -19.20 0.47
C SER A 6 -8.24 -17.71 0.24
N ALA A 7 -7.28 -16.86 0.61
CA ALA A 7 -7.25 -15.48 0.14
C ALA A 7 -6.83 -15.50 -1.34
N ALA A 8 -7.78 -15.26 -2.24
CA ALA A 8 -7.46 -15.03 -3.64
C ALA A 8 -6.80 -13.66 -3.77
N VAL A 9 -5.47 -13.65 -3.86
CA VAL A 9 -4.71 -12.48 -4.31
C VAL A 9 -4.97 -12.33 -5.80
N GLN A 10 -5.94 -11.49 -6.18
CA GLN A 10 -6.07 -11.04 -7.56
C GLN A 10 -5.05 -9.93 -7.78
N ALA A 11 -3.88 -10.33 -8.29
CA ALA A 11 -2.94 -9.41 -8.93
C ALA A 11 -3.60 -8.89 -10.22
N PHE A 12 -3.95 -7.61 -10.27
CA PHE A 12 -4.55 -7.01 -11.46
C PHE A 12 -3.45 -6.44 -12.36
N ASP A 13 -3.32 -7.06 -13.52
CA ASP A 13 -2.46 -6.71 -14.65
C ASP A 13 -2.90 -5.35 -15.23
N PRO A 14 -1.98 -4.37 -15.44
CA PRO A 14 -2.33 -3.04 -15.93
C PRO A 14 -2.60 -2.97 -17.45
N HIS A 15 -2.56 -4.08 -18.18
CA HIS A 15 -2.80 -4.06 -19.62
C HIS A 15 -4.29 -4.24 -19.97
N ASP A 16 -4.86 -3.13 -20.48
CA ASP A 16 -5.96 -3.04 -21.45
C ASP A 16 -7.36 -2.66 -20.93
N ILE A 17 -7.60 -1.35 -20.77
CA ILE A 17 -8.93 -0.74 -20.96
C ILE A 17 -8.76 0.54 -21.80
N SER A 18 -8.59 0.36 -23.11
CA SER A 18 -8.71 1.42 -24.09
C SER A 18 -10.19 1.73 -24.32
N GLY A 19 -10.74 2.73 -23.63
CA GLY A 19 -12.09 3.23 -23.97
C GLY A 19 -12.88 4.00 -22.90
N ALA A 20 -12.30 4.95 -22.17
CA ALA A 20 -13.09 5.93 -21.43
C ALA A 20 -12.37 7.27 -21.33
N THR A 21 -12.94 8.28 -22.00
CA THR A 21 -12.58 9.70 -21.91
C THR A 21 -12.80 10.22 -20.48
N GLY A 22 -11.74 10.25 -19.67
CA GLY A 22 -11.68 10.98 -18.40
C GLY A 22 -11.07 10.20 -17.22
N THR A 23 -9.88 10.61 -16.80
CA THR A 23 -9.27 10.44 -15.44
C THR A 23 -8.55 9.13 -15.03
N PRO A 24 -7.55 8.63 -15.81
CA PRO A 24 -6.70 7.52 -15.34
C PRO A 24 -5.86 7.85 -14.08
N MET A 25 -5.47 9.12 -13.88
CA MET A 25 -4.67 9.54 -12.71
C MET A 25 -5.46 9.55 -11.38
N PHE A 26 -6.76 9.86 -11.43
CA PHE A 26 -7.60 9.91 -10.24
C PHE A 26 -7.89 8.52 -9.71
N GLU A 27 -8.15 7.59 -10.63
CA GLU A 27 -8.40 6.18 -10.32
C GLU A 27 -7.12 5.50 -9.81
N GLY A 28 -5.97 5.70 -10.48
CA GLY A 28 -4.69 5.14 -10.01
C GLY A 28 -4.25 5.65 -8.63
N ARG A 29 -4.51 6.93 -8.30
CA ARG A 29 -4.19 7.47 -6.97
C ARG A 29 -5.12 6.92 -5.89
N MET A 30 -6.42 6.81 -6.17
CA MET A 30 -7.38 6.19 -5.26
C MET A 30 -7.06 4.71 -5.03
N GLN A 31 -6.59 4.02 -6.07
CA GLN A 31 -6.13 2.64 -5.99
C GLN A 31 -4.91 2.51 -5.08
N GLY A 32 -3.91 3.40 -5.18
CA GLY A 32 -2.76 3.42 -4.29
C GLY A 32 -3.13 3.65 -2.81
N CYS A 33 -4.06 4.57 -2.55
CA CYS A 33 -4.59 4.81 -1.22
C CYS A 33 -5.31 3.60 -0.64
N PHE A 34 -6.09 2.90 -1.48
CA PHE A 34 -6.76 1.68 -1.09
C PHE A 34 -5.78 0.55 -0.80
N SER A 35 -4.77 0.34 -1.66
CA SER A 35 -3.75 -0.68 -1.41
C SER A 35 -2.98 -0.40 -0.12
N GLU A 36 -2.60 0.85 0.12
CA GLU A 36 -1.88 1.23 1.34
C GLU A 36 -2.72 0.99 2.60
N ALA A 37 -4.00 1.39 2.58
CA ALA A 37 -4.92 1.18 3.68
C ALA A 37 -5.12 -0.32 3.99
N MET A 38 -5.24 -1.16 2.95
CA MET A 38 -5.45 -2.59 3.11
C MET A 38 -4.20 -3.31 3.61
N VAL A 39 -3.02 -3.00 3.06
CA VAL A 39 -1.74 -3.59 3.51
C VAL A 39 -1.43 -3.20 4.95
N GLY A 40 -1.62 -1.92 5.29
CA GLY A 40 -1.42 -1.48 6.66
C GLY A 40 -2.43 -2.11 7.61
N MET A 41 -3.71 -2.20 7.24
CA MET A 41 -4.72 -2.89 8.05
C MET A 41 -4.36 -4.34 8.35
N ASP A 42 -3.90 -5.10 7.34
CA ASP A 42 -3.43 -6.47 7.52
C ASP A 42 -2.19 -6.55 8.43
N SER A 43 -1.27 -5.62 8.28
CA SER A 43 -0.08 -5.51 9.14
C SER A 43 -0.45 -5.28 10.61
N VAL A 44 -1.48 -4.47 10.91
CA VAL A 44 -2.01 -4.34 12.29
C VAL A 44 -2.56 -5.68 12.79
N ILE A 45 -3.29 -6.42 11.96
CA ILE A 45 -3.83 -7.74 12.33
C ILE A 45 -2.68 -8.70 12.64
N ASN A 46 -1.68 -8.77 11.78
CA ASN A 46 -0.50 -9.62 11.94
C ASN A 46 0.26 -9.29 13.24
N ALA A 47 0.45 -8.00 13.55
CA ALA A 47 1.05 -7.58 14.81
C ALA A 47 0.25 -8.08 16.03
N ARG A 48 -1.09 -8.06 15.99
CA ARG A 48 -1.95 -8.57 17.06
C ARG A 48 -1.95 -10.10 17.17
N LEU A 49 -1.71 -10.80 16.06
CA LEU A 49 -1.54 -12.25 16.03
C LEU A 49 -0.13 -12.68 16.48
N GLY A 50 0.77 -11.73 16.73
CA GLY A 50 2.15 -12.02 17.13
C GLY A 50 3.03 -12.48 15.98
N VAL A 51 2.62 -12.22 14.73
CA VAL A 51 3.47 -12.41 13.57
C VAL A 51 4.62 -11.40 13.66
N PRO A 52 5.89 -11.82 13.54
CA PRO A 52 7.02 -10.92 13.47
C PRO A 52 6.97 -10.02 12.22
N ALA A 53 7.37 -8.76 12.35
CA ALA A 53 7.31 -7.79 11.26
C ALA A 53 8.20 -8.18 10.07
N GLU A 54 9.27 -8.94 10.33
CA GLU A 54 10.24 -9.41 9.33
C GLU A 54 9.56 -10.20 8.22
N HIS A 55 8.51 -10.98 8.55
CA HIS A 55 7.76 -11.76 7.56
C HIS A 55 6.85 -10.92 6.66
N ALA A 56 6.57 -9.68 7.04
CA ALA A 56 5.84 -8.75 6.19
C ALA A 56 6.78 -7.92 5.31
N LEU A 57 8.08 -7.84 5.60
CA LEU A 57 9.03 -7.05 4.81
C LEU A 57 9.21 -7.61 3.40
N ASP A 58 9.05 -8.92 3.24
CA ASP A 58 9.10 -9.61 1.95
C ASP A 58 8.05 -9.07 0.95
N LEU A 59 6.93 -8.52 1.44
CA LEU A 59 5.91 -7.88 0.59
C LEU A 59 6.40 -6.56 -0.02
N ALA A 60 7.39 -5.92 0.61
CA ALA A 60 7.98 -4.68 0.15
C ALA A 60 9.29 -4.90 -0.62
N GLU A 61 9.79 -6.13 -0.73
CA GLU A 61 10.99 -6.42 -1.53
C GLU A 61 10.70 -6.22 -3.02
N ARG A 62 11.59 -5.52 -3.71
CA ARG A 62 11.52 -5.32 -5.16
C ARG A 62 12.13 -6.50 -5.88
N GLU A 63 11.65 -6.75 -7.09
CA GLU A 63 12.24 -7.78 -7.94
C GLU A 63 13.72 -7.45 -8.21
N ALA A 64 14.60 -8.37 -7.82
CA ALA A 64 16.03 -8.16 -7.89
C ALA A 64 16.50 -7.98 -9.34
N THR A 65 17.15 -6.85 -9.60
CA THR A 65 17.91 -6.60 -10.82
C THR A 65 19.23 -7.40 -10.79
N MET A 66 19.86 -7.60 -11.95
CA MET A 66 21.12 -8.36 -12.03
C MET A 66 22.23 -7.80 -11.14
N ASP A 67 22.29 -6.48 -10.94
CA ASP A 67 23.27 -5.84 -10.04
C ASP A 67 22.95 -6.10 -8.54
N GLU A 68 21.67 -6.22 -8.18
CA GLU A 68 21.24 -6.56 -6.81
C GLU A 68 21.53 -8.02 -6.48
N VAL A 69 21.35 -8.93 -7.44
CA VAL A 69 21.74 -10.34 -7.28
C VAL A 69 23.24 -10.49 -7.02
N LEU A 70 24.07 -9.66 -7.67
CA LEU A 70 25.53 -9.67 -7.51
C LEU A 70 26.00 -9.05 -6.20
N SER A 71 25.27 -8.07 -5.66
CA SER A 71 25.59 -7.41 -4.39
C SER A 71 24.98 -8.12 -3.17
N GLY A 72 23.95 -8.93 -3.36
CA GLY A 72 23.28 -9.69 -2.30
C GLY A 72 22.49 -8.82 -1.31
N VAL A 73 22.24 -7.55 -1.65
CA VAL A 73 21.47 -6.63 -0.81
C VAL A 73 20.09 -6.43 -1.43
N PRO A 74 18.99 -6.83 -0.76
CA PRO A 74 17.65 -6.62 -1.26
C PRO A 74 17.30 -5.13 -1.24
N THR A 75 16.57 -4.69 -2.26
CA THR A 75 15.99 -3.34 -2.30
C THR A 75 14.50 -3.41 -2.02
N PHE A 76 14.00 -2.37 -1.36
CA PHE A 76 12.62 -2.33 -0.89
C PHE A 76 11.88 -1.16 -1.52
N ASP A 77 10.58 -1.33 -1.71
CA ASP A 77 9.65 -0.24 -1.94
C ASP A 77 9.46 0.55 -0.64
N GLU A 78 10.17 1.67 -0.52
CA GLU A 78 10.20 2.47 0.70
C GLU A 78 8.79 2.91 1.19
N PRO A 79 7.88 3.39 0.33
CA PRO A 79 6.50 3.67 0.73
C PRO A 79 5.81 2.46 1.38
N LEU A 80 5.83 1.30 0.71
CA LEU A 80 5.16 0.10 1.20
C LEU A 80 5.79 -0.41 2.50
N LEU A 81 7.12 -0.41 2.58
CA LEU A 81 7.87 -0.77 3.77
C LEU A 81 7.51 0.12 4.96
N SER A 82 7.41 1.43 4.73
CA SER A 82 7.00 2.40 5.74
C SER A 82 5.58 2.15 6.24
N THR A 83 4.64 1.87 5.33
CA THR A 83 3.25 1.52 5.68
C THR A 83 3.20 0.28 6.57
N ILE A 84 3.94 -0.78 6.22
CA ILE A 84 3.99 -2.03 6.97
C ILE A 84 4.54 -1.77 8.38
N LEU A 85 5.75 -1.20 8.49
CA LEU A 85 6.40 -0.97 9.79
C LEU A 85 5.59 -0.04 10.69
N THR A 86 5.01 1.03 10.13
CA THR A 86 4.16 1.96 10.89
C THR A 86 2.89 1.28 11.39
N ALA A 87 2.27 0.42 10.57
CA ALA A 87 1.10 -0.34 10.97
C ALA A 87 1.40 -1.38 12.06
N TYR A 88 2.56 -2.03 12.04
CA TYR A 88 2.99 -2.94 13.12
C TYR A 88 3.10 -2.25 14.49
N LEU A 89 3.42 -0.95 14.49
CA LEU A 89 3.51 -0.14 15.70
C LEU A 89 2.19 0.54 16.09
N TRP A 90 1.11 0.35 15.32
CA TRP A 90 -0.16 1.00 15.58
C TRP A 90 -0.85 0.46 16.84
N GLU A 91 -1.20 1.36 17.76
CA GLU A 91 -1.85 1.01 19.02
C GLU A 91 -3.37 0.84 18.91
N GLY A 92 -3.98 1.38 17.86
CA GLY A 92 -5.43 1.33 17.64
C GLY A 92 -5.93 0.01 17.03
N SER A 93 -7.15 0.06 16.51
CA SER A 93 -7.75 -1.06 15.76
C SER A 93 -7.27 -1.09 14.30
N PRO A 94 -7.26 -2.25 13.63
CA PRO A 94 -6.97 -2.36 12.20
C PRO A 94 -7.87 -1.47 11.36
N HIS A 95 -9.17 -1.44 11.68
CA HIS A 95 -10.13 -0.60 10.99
C HIS A 95 -9.84 0.90 11.19
N GLY A 96 -9.44 1.29 12.40
CA GLY A 96 -9.02 2.65 12.70
C GLY A 96 -7.79 3.08 11.90
N TYR A 97 -6.84 2.16 11.66
CA TYR A 97 -5.69 2.42 10.78
C TYR A 97 -6.14 2.67 9.34
N ALA A 98 -6.99 1.81 8.78
CA ALA A 98 -7.50 1.99 7.42
C ALA A 98 -8.23 3.34 7.25
N ILE A 99 -9.07 3.71 8.22
CA ILE A 99 -9.74 5.01 8.25
C ILE A 99 -8.73 6.16 8.25
N LYS A 100 -7.69 6.11 9.08
CA LYS A 100 -6.62 7.15 9.11
C LYS A 100 -6.02 7.33 7.71
N VAL A 101 -5.60 6.24 7.07
CA VAL A 101 -4.98 6.29 5.73
C VAL A 101 -5.95 6.88 4.70
N PHE A 102 -7.21 6.46 4.70
CA PHE A 102 -8.21 7.03 3.80
C PHE A 102 -8.42 8.54 4.03
N TYR A 103 -8.44 9.00 5.28
CA TYR A 103 -8.54 10.42 5.59
C TYR A 103 -7.30 11.21 5.14
N GLU A 104 -6.10 10.69 5.38
CA GLU A 104 -4.84 11.31 4.92
C GLU A 104 -4.82 11.42 3.39
N CYS A 105 -5.22 10.36 2.70
CA CYS A 105 -5.39 10.35 1.26
C CYS A 105 -6.41 11.38 0.77
N ALA A 106 -7.56 11.50 1.44
CA ALA A 106 -8.57 12.51 1.11
C ALA A 106 -8.08 13.94 1.39
N ALA A 107 -7.31 14.16 2.46
CA ALA A 107 -6.77 15.47 2.82
C ALA A 107 -5.64 15.93 1.88
N SER A 108 -4.81 15.01 1.40
CA SER A 108 -3.77 15.31 0.39
C SER A 108 -4.36 15.87 -0.93
N LYS A 109 -5.62 15.57 -1.19
CA LYS A 109 -6.41 16.04 -2.33
C LYS A 109 -6.66 17.55 -2.28
N THR A 110 -6.86 18.10 -1.08
CA THR A 110 -7.21 19.51 -0.90
C THR A 110 -6.01 20.43 -1.08
N LEU A 111 -4.82 20.00 -0.63
CA LEU A 111 -3.59 20.81 -0.69
C LEU A 111 -3.00 20.98 -2.09
N MET A 112 -3.29 20.07 -3.03
CA MET A 112 -2.80 20.21 -4.42
C MET A 112 -3.70 21.10 -5.29
N VAL A 113 -5.01 21.13 -5.03
CA VAL A 113 -5.95 21.98 -5.78
C VAL A 113 -5.72 23.47 -5.46
N GLU A 114 -5.41 23.79 -4.21
CA GLU A 114 -5.16 25.18 -3.79
C GLU A 114 -3.84 25.75 -4.37
N ARG A 115 -2.87 24.89 -4.68
CA ARG A 115 -1.55 25.31 -5.21
C ARG A 115 -1.54 25.56 -6.71
N SER A 116 -2.48 24.97 -7.47
CA SER A 116 -2.64 25.24 -8.90
C SER A 116 -3.32 26.58 -9.20
N ASP A 117 -4.04 27.16 -8.24
CA ASP A 117 -4.71 28.46 -8.38
C ASP A 117 -3.78 29.65 -8.06
N PHE A 118 -2.53 29.39 -7.68
CA PHE A 118 -1.57 30.40 -7.19
C PHE A 118 -0.38 30.68 -8.13
N LEU A 119 -0.42 30.22 -9.38
CA LEU A 119 0.59 30.56 -10.39
C LEU A 119 -0.02 31.50 -11.46
N PRO A 120 0.32 32.81 -11.46
CA PRO A 120 -0.01 33.73 -12.56
C PRO A 120 0.83 33.48 -13.82
#